data_AF-N2C0I8-F1
#
_entry.id   AF-N2C0I8-F1
#
_cell.length_a   1.000
_cell.length_b   1.000
_cell.length_c   1.000
_cell.angle_alpha   90.00
_cell.angle_beta   90.00
_cell.angle_gamma   90.00
#
_symmetry.space_group_name_H-M   'P 1'
#
loop_
_entity.id
_entity.type
_entity.pdbx_description
1 polymer ?
#
loop_
_entity_poly.entity_id
_entity_poly.type
_entity_poly.pdbx_seq_one_letter_code
_entity_poly.pdbx_strand_id
1 'polypeptide(L)'
;MPVTQQQVNAEAAKPLPYFSHDNNAAEDIKCQRLLVRDGFEAYGRWWRVCELMAMYTGHKVPFSTEEDFFILAKQLMFDDEQKLIEFIKLLADVGLISSEALGNGEIVSDRMNANAQTIGKQRAAGLLGGRPKKKSNDE
;
A
#
# COMPACT_ATOMS: atom_id res chain seq x y z
N MET A 1 28.58 8.35 -6.76
CA MET A 1 27.59 8.59 -7.85
C MET A 1 26.25 8.92 -7.20
N PRO A 2 25.46 9.87 -7.73
CA PRO A 2 24.11 10.11 -7.22
C PRO A 2 23.20 8.91 -7.52
N VAL A 3 22.22 8.67 -6.65
CA VAL A 3 21.19 7.64 -6.85
C VAL A 3 20.31 8.05 -8.04
N THR A 4 20.07 7.14 -8.98
CA THR A 4 19.18 7.40 -10.12
C THR A 4 17.72 7.13 -9.77
N GLN A 5 16.78 7.81 -10.44
CA GLN A 5 15.34 7.55 -10.22
C GLN A 5 14.95 6.10 -10.56
N GLN A 6 15.63 5.47 -11.51
CA GLN A 6 15.41 4.06 -11.83
C GLN A 6 15.78 3.14 -10.65
N GLN A 7 16.89 3.42 -9.96
CA GLN A 7 17.27 2.68 -8.74
C GLN A 7 16.26 2.90 -7.62
N VAL A 8 15.81 4.14 -7.43
CA VAL A 8 14.75 4.45 -6.45
C VAL A 8 13.48 3.65 -6.75
N ASN A 9 13.01 3.65 -7.99
CA ASN A 9 11.79 2.94 -8.38
C ASN A 9 11.91 1.42 -8.17
N ALA A 10 13.07 0.84 -8.49
CA ALA A 10 13.32 -0.59 -8.26
C ALA A 10 13.31 -0.95 -6.77
N GLU A 11 13.90 -0.11 -5.91
CA GLU A 11 13.89 -0.31 -4.46
C GLU A 11 12.54 0.01 -3.80
N ALA A 12 11.82 0.99 -4.37
CA ALA A 12 10.48 1.37 -3.94
C ALA A 12 9.47 0.25 -4.23
N ALA A 13 9.60 -0.48 -5.35
CA ALA A 13 8.67 -1.55 -5.69
C ALA A 13 8.73 -2.76 -4.74
N LYS A 14 9.80 -2.91 -3.94
CA LYS A 14 9.92 -4.04 -3.01
C LYS A 14 8.96 -3.88 -1.83
N PRO A 15 8.43 -4.98 -1.26
CA PRO A 15 7.56 -4.94 -0.08
C PRO A 15 8.08 -4.04 1.04
N LEU A 16 7.18 -3.33 1.70
CA LEU A 16 7.50 -2.39 2.78
C LEU A 16 7.39 -3.12 4.12
N PRO A 17 8.50 -3.31 4.87
CA PRO A 17 8.44 -3.90 6.21
C PRO A 17 7.75 -2.98 7.23
N TYR A 18 7.72 -1.67 6.94
CA TYR A 18 7.03 -0.65 7.70
C TYR A 18 6.62 0.48 6.75
N PHE A 19 5.57 1.21 7.11
CA PHE A 19 5.18 2.46 6.45
C PHE A 19 4.55 3.39 7.47
N SER A 20 4.55 4.69 7.18
CA SER A 20 4.02 5.68 8.11
C SER A 20 2.51 5.57 8.22
N HIS A 21 2.04 5.31 9.44
CA HIS A 21 0.69 5.61 9.89
C HIS A 21 0.77 6.92 10.66
N ASP A 22 0.76 8.05 9.94
CA ASP A 22 0.94 9.37 10.55
C ASP A 22 -0.05 9.54 11.72
N ASN A 23 0.41 10.10 12.85
CA ASN A 23 -0.43 10.25 14.05
C ASN A 23 -1.66 11.15 13.80
N ASN A 24 -1.60 12.00 12.79
CA ASN A 24 -2.68 12.87 12.33
C ASN A 24 -3.39 12.34 11.07
N ALA A 25 -3.19 11.08 10.67
CA ALA A 25 -3.80 10.55 9.45
C ALA A 25 -5.33 10.55 9.49
N ALA A 26 -5.95 10.51 10.68
CA ALA A 26 -7.40 10.67 10.84
C ALA A 26 -7.89 12.11 10.57
N GLU A 27 -7.01 13.10 10.56
CA GLU A 27 -7.31 14.51 10.23
C GLU A 27 -7.30 14.78 8.72
N ASP A 28 -6.77 13.85 7.92
CA ASP A 28 -6.87 13.90 6.45
C ASP A 28 -8.36 13.91 6.05
N ILE A 29 -8.75 14.88 5.21
CA ILE A 29 -10.14 15.05 4.77
C ILE A 29 -10.73 13.77 4.14
N LYS A 30 -9.90 12.94 3.49
CA LYS A 30 -10.31 11.67 2.89
C LYS A 30 -10.66 10.65 3.97
N CYS A 31 -9.85 10.58 5.03
CA CYS A 31 -10.10 9.75 6.21
C CYS A 31 -11.32 10.26 7.01
N GLN A 32 -11.48 11.58 7.17
CA GLN A 32 -12.65 12.16 7.81
C GLN A 32 -13.94 11.83 7.05
N ARG A 33 -13.92 11.86 5.72
CA ARG A 33 -15.07 11.45 4.88
C ARG A 33 -15.43 9.98 5.09
N LEU A 34 -14.42 9.11 5.19
CA LEU A 34 -14.64 7.69 5.52
C LEU A 34 -15.26 7.53 6.91
N LEU A 35 -14.71 8.20 7.92
CA LEU A 35 -15.18 8.16 9.30
C LEU A 35 -16.63 8.65 9.44
N VAL A 36 -17.00 9.72 8.74
CA VAL A 36 -18.37 10.24 8.74
C VAL A 36 -19.36 9.26 8.10
N ARG A 37 -18.94 8.53 7.07
CA ARG A 37 -19.83 7.66 6.29
C ARG A 37 -19.97 6.25 6.86
N ASP A 38 -18.90 5.71 7.42
CA ASP A 38 -18.82 4.28 7.75
C ASP A 38 -18.04 3.99 9.06
N GLY A 39 -17.69 5.05 9.79
CA GLY A 39 -17.16 4.94 11.15
C GLY A 39 -15.73 4.40 11.28
N PHE A 40 -15.36 4.09 12.51
CA PHE A 40 -13.99 3.66 12.86
C PHE A 40 -13.64 2.25 12.39
N GLU A 41 -14.63 1.38 12.22
CA GLU A 41 -14.42 0.04 11.70
C GLU A 41 -13.92 0.09 10.25
N ALA A 42 -14.57 0.92 9.41
CA ALA A 42 -14.14 1.18 8.05
C ALA A 42 -12.74 1.82 7.99
N TYR A 43 -12.44 2.73 8.92
CA TYR A 43 -11.11 3.32 9.04
C TYR A 43 -10.03 2.28 9.40
N GLY A 44 -10.33 1.34 10.31
CA GLY A 44 -9.44 0.22 10.60
C GLY A 44 -9.23 -0.69 9.39
N ARG A 45 -10.31 -1.03 8.66
CA ARG A 45 -10.23 -1.80 7.41
C ARG A 45 -9.42 -1.09 6.34
N TRP A 46 -9.50 0.24 6.25
CA TRP A 46 -8.66 1.03 5.34
C TRP A 46 -7.18 0.84 5.62
N TRP A 47 -6.77 0.86 6.89
CA TRP A 47 -5.38 0.58 7.25
C TRP A 47 -4.98 -0.86 6.94
N ARG A 48 -5.89 -1.82 7.14
CA ARG A 48 -5.65 -3.19 6.71
C ARG A 48 -5.40 -3.30 5.20
N VAL A 49 -6.13 -2.54 4.37
CA VAL A 49 -5.87 -2.46 2.92
C VAL A 49 -4.47 -1.88 2.63
N CYS A 50 -4.03 -0.87 3.38
CA CYS A 50 -2.66 -0.34 3.27
C CYS A 50 -1.60 -1.38 3.63
N GLU A 51 -1.82 -2.18 4.67
CA GLU A 51 -0.94 -3.29 5.04
C GLU A 51 -0.87 -4.36 3.95
N LEU A 52 -2.00 -4.72 3.34
CA LEU A 52 -2.04 -5.63 2.20
C LEU A 52 -1.20 -5.08 1.05
N MET A 53 -1.38 -3.81 0.66
CA MET A 53 -0.53 -3.16 -0.35
C MET A 53 0.95 -3.20 0.02
N ALA A 54 1.31 -2.95 1.28
CA ALA A 54 2.70 -2.97 1.73
C ALA A 54 3.40 -4.33 1.53
N MET A 55 2.65 -5.45 1.61
CA MET A 55 3.20 -6.80 1.49
C MET A 55 3.53 -7.21 0.05
N TYR A 56 2.88 -6.61 -0.95
CA TYR A 56 3.08 -6.98 -2.35
C TYR A 56 4.14 -6.12 -3.05
N THR A 57 4.89 -6.75 -3.95
CA THR A 57 5.76 -6.03 -4.89
C THR A 57 4.90 -5.13 -5.77
N GLY A 58 5.27 -3.85 -5.86
CA GLY A 58 4.52 -2.85 -6.63
C GLY A 58 3.33 -2.23 -5.89
N HIS A 59 3.05 -2.67 -4.67
CA HIS A 59 2.04 -2.09 -3.77
C HIS A 59 0.61 -2.04 -4.32
N LYS A 60 0.23 -3.12 -5.01
CA LYS A 60 -1.10 -3.29 -5.56
C LYS A 60 -1.76 -4.53 -4.97
N VAL A 61 -3.05 -4.44 -4.73
CA VAL A 61 -3.88 -5.60 -4.37
C VAL A 61 -4.78 -5.94 -5.57
N PRO A 62 -4.72 -7.17 -6.11
CA PRO A 62 -5.64 -7.63 -7.13
C PRO A 62 -7.11 -7.54 -6.68
N PHE A 63 -8.00 -7.14 -7.58
CA PHE A 63 -9.43 -6.97 -7.32
C PHE A 63 -10.23 -7.14 -8.62
N SER A 64 -10.00 -8.24 -9.33
CA SER A 64 -10.56 -8.47 -10.67
C SER A 64 -11.29 -9.81 -10.82
N THR A 65 -10.98 -10.78 -9.98
CA THR A 65 -11.53 -12.13 -10.03
C THR A 65 -12.36 -12.45 -8.79
N GLU A 66 -13.22 -13.48 -8.88
CA GLU A 66 -13.97 -13.99 -7.72
C GLU A 66 -13.05 -14.45 -6.59
N GLU A 67 -11.89 -15.03 -6.93
CA GLU A 67 -10.89 -15.44 -5.94
C GLU A 67 -10.28 -14.22 -5.22
N ASP A 68 -9.99 -13.14 -5.95
CA ASP A 68 -9.52 -11.88 -5.36
C ASP A 68 -10.55 -11.34 -4.34
N PHE A 69 -11.84 -11.36 -4.72
CA PHE A 69 -12.92 -10.88 -3.86
C PHE A 69 -13.04 -11.73 -2.60
N PHE A 70 -13.01 -13.06 -2.73
CA PHE A 70 -13.09 -13.98 -1.60
C PHE A 70 -11.91 -13.82 -0.63
N ILE A 71 -10.68 -13.74 -1.17
CA ILE A 71 -9.48 -13.52 -0.35
C ILE A 71 -9.56 -12.19 0.38
N LEU A 72 -9.94 -11.12 -0.32
CA LEU A 72 -10.01 -9.78 0.27
C LEU A 72 -11.14 -9.67 1.31
N ALA A 73 -12.30 -10.28 1.05
CA ALA A 73 -13.41 -10.35 2.02
C ALA A 73 -12.93 -10.98 3.33
N LYS A 74 -12.21 -12.10 3.25
CA LYS A 74 -11.65 -12.78 4.43
C LYS A 74 -10.61 -11.93 5.16
N GLN A 75 -9.73 -11.23 4.43
CA GLN A 75 -8.72 -10.35 5.03
C GLN A 75 -9.30 -9.13 5.73
N LEU A 76 -10.44 -8.63 5.24
CA LEU A 76 -11.13 -7.46 5.76
C LEU A 76 -12.33 -7.79 6.65
N MET A 77 -12.58 -9.09 6.89
CA MET A 77 -13.70 -9.60 7.69
C MET A 77 -15.04 -9.08 7.18
N PHE A 78 -15.29 -9.26 5.89
CA PHE A 78 -16.61 -9.14 5.28
C PHE A 78 -17.18 -10.54 5.06
N ASP A 79 -18.41 -10.75 5.53
CA ASP A 79 -19.17 -11.98 5.29
C ASP A 79 -20.02 -11.91 4.01
N ASP A 80 -20.02 -10.75 3.35
CA ASP A 80 -20.86 -10.42 2.21
C ASP A 80 -20.01 -9.69 1.15
N GLU A 81 -19.97 -10.26 -0.05
CA GLU A 81 -19.18 -9.73 -1.17
C GLU A 81 -19.67 -8.35 -1.61
N GLN A 82 -20.98 -8.10 -1.61
CA GLN A 82 -21.54 -6.82 -1.99
C GLN A 82 -21.10 -5.73 -0.99
N LYS A 83 -21.05 -6.03 0.30
CA LYS A 83 -20.51 -5.10 1.31
C LYS A 83 -19.03 -4.82 1.12
N LEU A 84 -18.23 -5.83 0.76
CA LEU A 84 -16.83 -5.62 0.38
C LEU A 84 -16.74 -4.65 -0.81
N ILE A 85 -17.50 -4.91 -1.88
CA ILE A 85 -17.49 -4.08 -3.09
C ILE A 85 -17.90 -2.64 -2.78
N GLU A 86 -18.93 -2.44 -1.95
CA GLU A 86 -19.37 -1.12 -1.51
C GLU A 86 -18.30 -0.40 -0.70
N PHE A 87 -17.61 -1.10 0.21
CA PHE A 87 -16.49 -0.55 0.95
C PHE A 87 -15.32 -0.13 0.04
N ILE A 88 -14.91 -0.98 -0.90
CA ILE A 88 -13.83 -0.63 -1.85
C ILE A 88 -14.23 0.56 -2.73
N LYS A 89 -15.48 0.60 -3.22
CA LYS A 89 -16.01 1.76 -3.95
C LYS A 89 -16.03 3.03 -3.10
N LEU A 90 -16.37 2.92 -1.81
CA LEU A 90 -16.33 4.04 -0.88
C LEU A 90 -14.90 4.58 -0.73
N LEU A 91 -13.90 3.72 -0.60
CA LEU A 91 -12.49 4.15 -0.53
C LEU A 91 -12.07 4.93 -1.78
N ALA A 92 -12.53 4.51 -2.96
CA ALA A 92 -12.26 5.21 -4.22
C ALA A 92 -13.01 6.56 -4.26
N ASP A 93 -14.28 6.60 -3.85
CA ASP A 93 -15.09 7.82 -3.83
C ASP A 93 -14.53 8.89 -2.88
N VAL A 94 -14.01 8.49 -1.70
CA VAL A 94 -13.34 9.43 -0.79
C VAL A 94 -11.90 9.76 -1.22
N GLY A 95 -11.38 9.10 -2.26
CA GLY A 95 -10.07 9.35 -2.85
C GLY A 95 -8.88 8.75 -2.08
N LEU A 96 -9.13 7.73 -1.23
CA LEU A 96 -8.07 6.99 -0.54
C LEU A 96 -7.37 5.99 -1.47
N ILE A 97 -8.08 5.49 -2.47
CA ILE A 97 -7.56 4.65 -3.56
C ILE A 97 -7.90 5.24 -4.93
N SER A 98 -7.17 4.84 -5.97
CA SER A 98 -7.37 5.30 -7.34
C SER A 98 -8.60 4.63 -7.98
N SER A 99 -9.58 5.44 -8.39
CA SER A 99 -10.74 4.96 -9.16
C SER A 99 -10.36 4.42 -10.54
N GLU A 100 -9.31 4.95 -11.16
CA GLU A 100 -8.80 4.47 -12.45
C GLU A 100 -8.20 3.07 -12.30
N ALA A 101 -7.32 2.88 -11.31
CA ALA A 101 -6.74 1.57 -11.04
C ALA A 101 -7.83 0.55 -10.65
N LEU A 102 -8.82 0.97 -9.87
CA LEU A 102 -9.95 0.12 -9.51
C LEU A 102 -10.74 -0.33 -10.74
N GLY A 103 -10.94 0.56 -11.72
CA GLY A 103 -11.55 0.21 -13.00
C GLY A 103 -10.76 -0.83 -13.82
N ASN A 104 -9.46 -0.96 -13.55
CA ASN A 104 -8.57 -1.97 -14.14
C ASN A 104 -8.41 -3.21 -13.25
N GLY A 105 -9.19 -3.33 -12.17
CA GLY A 105 -9.15 -4.49 -11.26
C GLY A 105 -7.97 -4.48 -10.28
N GLU A 106 -7.44 -3.30 -9.94
CA GLU A 106 -6.35 -3.14 -8.97
C GLU A 106 -6.72 -2.12 -7.89
N ILE A 107 -6.39 -2.41 -6.63
CA ILE A 107 -6.45 -1.43 -5.54
C ILE A 107 -5.06 -0.80 -5.37
N VAL A 108 -4.98 0.52 -5.54
CA VAL A 108 -3.74 1.31 -5.46
C VAL A 108 -4.01 2.60 -4.69
N SER A 109 -3.04 3.03 -3.87
CA SER A 109 -3.13 4.29 -3.11
C SER A 109 -1.91 5.17 -3.31
N ASP A 110 -2.14 6.46 -3.57
CA ASP A 110 -1.08 7.48 -3.66
C ASP A 110 -0.27 7.59 -2.35
N ARG A 111 -0.93 7.40 -1.19
CA ARG A 111 -0.28 7.38 0.11
C ARG A 111 0.78 6.27 0.17
N MET A 112 0.40 5.07 -0.28
CA MET A 112 1.32 3.92 -0.29
C MET A 112 2.43 4.09 -1.32
N ASN A 113 2.14 4.67 -2.47
CA ASN A 113 3.16 5.01 -3.47
C ASN A 113 4.16 6.04 -2.92
N ALA A 114 3.71 7.07 -2.21
CA ALA A 114 4.57 8.07 -1.59
C ALA A 114 5.45 7.49 -0.48
N ASN A 115 4.86 6.63 0.37
CA ASN A 115 5.61 5.88 1.39
C ASN A 115 6.69 5.00 0.76
N ALA A 116 6.33 4.24 -0.28
CA ALA A 116 7.24 3.39 -1.01
C ALA A 116 8.40 4.16 -1.64
N GLN A 117 8.12 5.33 -2.24
CA GLN A 117 9.14 6.20 -2.83
C GLN A 117 10.11 6.75 -1.77
N THR A 118 9.61 7.12 -0.60
CA THR A 118 10.45 7.59 0.52
C THR A 118 11.41 6.49 0.98
N ILE A 119 10.89 5.28 1.19
CA ILE A 119 11.70 4.12 1.60
C ILE A 119 12.65 3.69 0.48
N GLY A 120 12.19 3.70 -0.78
CA GLY A 120 13.00 3.38 -1.96
C GLY A 120 14.23 4.27 -2.10
N LYS A 121 14.08 5.59 -1.84
CA LYS A 121 15.21 6.53 -1.81
C LYS A 121 16.23 6.15 -0.74
N GLN A 122 15.77 5.81 0.46
CA GLN A 122 16.64 5.41 1.58
C GLN A 122 17.39 4.09 1.26
N ARG A 123 16.67 3.08 0.74
CA ARG A 123 17.26 1.79 0.32
C ARG A 123 18.32 1.98 -0.76
N ALA A 124 17.99 2.73 -1.81
CA ALA A 124 18.91 2.95 -2.92
C ALA A 124 20.17 3.72 -2.50
N ALA A 125 20.04 4.71 -1.61
CA ALA A 125 21.18 5.39 -1.00
C ALA A 125 22.02 4.44 -0.13
N GLY A 126 21.38 3.59 0.67
CA GLY A 126 22.04 2.61 1.52
C GLY A 126 22.90 1.60 0.76
N LEU A 127 22.48 1.21 -0.45
CA LEU A 127 23.26 0.32 -1.33
C LEU A 127 24.59 0.94 -1.79
N LEU A 128 24.67 2.27 -1.92
CA LEU A 128 25.90 2.97 -2.29
C LEU A 128 26.87 3.14 -1.11
N GLY A 129 26.35 3.21 0.12
CA GLY A 129 27.13 3.40 1.34
C GLY A 129 27.50 2.10 2.09
N GLY A 130 26.87 0.98 1.75
CA GLY A 130 27.12 -0.32 2.36
C GLY A 130 28.55 -0.81 2.10
N ARG A 131 29.34 -0.99 3.17
CA ARG A 131 30.69 -1.57 3.09
C ARG A 131 30.60 -2.96 2.43
N PRO A 132 31.33 -3.24 1.33
CA PRO A 132 31.25 -4.53 0.67
C PRO A 132 31.59 -5.65 1.65
N LYS A 133 30.78 -6.73 1.67
CA LYS A 133 31.05 -7.93 2.46
C LYS A 133 32.48 -8.38 2.14
N LYS A 134 33.34 -8.42 3.16
CA LYS A 134 34.69 -8.98 3.05
C LYS A 134 34.52 -10.42 2.55
N LYS A 135 35.02 -10.73 1.35
CA LYS A 135 35.04 -12.11 0.86
C LYS A 135 35.82 -12.93 1.89
N SER A 136 35.20 -13.96 2.49
CA SER A 136 35.98 -14.97 3.19
C SER A 136 36.76 -15.71 2.10
N ASN A 137 38.08 -15.57 2.15
CA ASN A 137 38.94 -16.56 1.50
C ASN A 137 38.94 -17.73 2.47
N ASP A 138 38.01 -18.65 2.28
CA ASP A 138 38.13 -19.98 2.87
C ASP A 138 39.05 -20.77 1.94
N GLU A 139 40.29 -20.96 2.39
CA GLU A 139 41.28 -21.92 1.87
C GLU A 139 40.93 -23.34 2.31
#